data_AF-A0AAT9PFQ8-F1
#
_entry.id   AF-A0AAT9PFQ8-F1
#
_cell.length_a   1.000
_cell.length_b   1.000
_cell.length_c   1.000
_cell.angle_alpha   90.00
_cell.angle_beta   90.00
_cell.angle_gamma   90.00
#
_symmetry.space_group_name_H-M   'P 1'
#
loop_
_entity.id
_entity.type
_entity.pdbx_description
1 polymer ?
#
loop_
_entity_poly.entity_id
_entity_poly.type
_entity_poly.pdbx_seq_one_letter_code
_entity_poly.pdbx_strand_id
1 'polypeptide(L)'
;MKHMHMLMAFITIALFLWQSYLVLAKGERFDKKGKIATHIVYTLLIISGAITVMPLLSTGAPLQWVAAKIILLLAAISASIKAFRATATVAQSKAGIFIALVAYIGIVTLAFVKPSNFF
;
A
#
# COMPACT_ATOMS: atom_id res chain seq x y z
N MET A 1 10.72 7.25 -14.30
CA MET A 1 10.40 6.72 -12.95
C MET A 1 8.96 6.23 -12.76
N LYS A 2 7.96 6.69 -13.54
CA LYS A 2 6.55 6.27 -13.38
C LYS A 2 6.34 4.75 -13.45
N HIS A 3 6.96 4.06 -14.42
CA HIS A 3 6.80 2.60 -14.58
C HIS A 3 7.29 1.81 -13.36
N MET A 4 8.41 2.21 -12.76
CA MET A 4 8.94 1.57 -11.55
C MET A 4 7.98 1.75 -10.36
N HIS A 5 7.46 2.95 -10.14
CA HIS A 5 6.50 3.20 -9.07
C HIS A 5 5.21 2.38 -9.25
N MET A 6 4.67 2.33 -10.47
CA MET A 6 3.48 1.54 -10.79
C MET A 6 3.71 0.04 -10.57
N LEU A 7 4.89 -0.47 -10.95
CA LEU A 7 5.27 -1.86 -10.71
C LEU A 7 5.34 -2.15 -9.21
N MET A 8 5.97 -1.28 -8.42
CA MET A 8 6.02 -1.46 -6.96
C MET A 8 4.63 -1.45 -6.35
N ALA A 9 3.74 -0.56 -6.79
CA ALA A 9 2.36 -0.49 -6.30
C ALA A 9 1.60 -1.79 -6.59
N PHE A 10 1.77 -2.32 -7.81
CA PHE A 10 1.19 -3.61 -8.20
C PHE A 10 1.71 -4.77 -7.33
N ILE A 11 3.03 -4.86 -7.15
CA ILE A 11 3.65 -5.92 -6.33
C ILE A 11 3.21 -5.79 -4.86
N THR A 12 3.11 -4.58 -4.31
CA THR A 12 2.59 -4.35 -2.95
C THR A 12 1.18 -4.92 -2.79
N ILE A 13 0.28 -4.63 -3.73
CA ILE A 13 -1.09 -5.14 -3.70
C ILE A 13 -1.11 -6.67 -3.83
N ALA A 14 -0.31 -7.23 -4.75
CA ALA A 14 -0.21 -8.68 -4.92
C ALA A 14 0.30 -9.39 -3.65
N LEU A 15 1.34 -8.86 -3.01
CA LEU A 15 1.87 -9.38 -1.74
C LEU A 15 0.86 -9.26 -0.60
N PHE A 16 0.09 -8.18 -0.54
CA PHE A 16 -1.00 -8.02 0.42
C PHE A 16 -2.09 -9.07 0.23
N LEU A 17 -2.55 -9.28 -1.01
CA LEU A 17 -3.57 -10.29 -1.32
C LEU A 17 -3.09 -11.70 -1.00
N TRP A 18 -1.84 -12.01 -1.33
CA TRP A 18 -1.25 -13.31 -1.04
C TRP A 18 -1.09 -13.56 0.47
N GLN A 19 -0.62 -12.58 1.25
CA GLN A 19 -0.59 -12.68 2.72
C GLN A 19 -1.99 -12.85 3.32
N SER A 20 -2.98 -12.12 2.78
CA SER A 20 -4.38 -12.23 3.18
C SER A 20 -4.92 -13.63 2.93
N TYR A 21 -4.64 -14.20 1.75
CA TYR A 21 -4.99 -15.57 1.41
C TYR A 21 -4.38 -16.58 2.39
N LEU A 22 -3.08 -16.49 2.66
CA LEU A 22 -2.42 -17.41 3.61
C LEU A 22 -3.05 -17.35 5.00
N VAL A 23 -3.32 -16.15 5.52
CA VAL A 23 -3.92 -16.00 6.85
C VAL A 23 -5.36 -16.47 6.91
N LEU A 24 -6.17 -16.17 5.88
CA LEU A 24 -7.61 -16.47 5.89
C LEU A 24 -7.93 -17.91 5.49
N ALA A 25 -7.21 -18.47 4.50
CA ALA A 25 -7.47 -19.80 3.98
C ALA A 25 -6.65 -20.89 4.68
N LYS A 26 -5.40 -20.59 5.05
CA LYS A 26 -4.48 -21.58 5.62
C LYS A 26 -4.16 -21.36 7.10
N GLY A 27 -4.49 -20.20 7.67
CA GLY A 27 -4.02 -19.81 9.01
C GLY A 27 -2.50 -19.59 9.08
N GLU A 28 -1.83 -19.61 7.93
CA GLU A 28 -0.38 -19.47 7.80
C GLU A 28 0.01 -18.00 7.67
N ARG A 29 1.27 -17.69 7.98
CA ARG A 29 1.84 -16.36 7.81
C ARG A 29 3.15 -16.47 7.07
N PHE A 30 3.58 -15.36 6.46
CA PHE A 30 4.90 -15.27 5.87
C PHE A 30 6.00 -15.65 6.86
N ASP A 31 6.95 -16.42 6.32
CA ASP A 31 8.22 -16.67 6.94
C ASP A 31 9.07 -15.38 6.98
N LYS A 32 10.29 -15.49 7.51
CA LYS A 32 11.20 -14.34 7.62
C LYS A 32 11.51 -13.74 6.24
N LYS A 33 11.68 -14.57 5.21
CA LYS A 33 12.03 -14.12 3.85
C LYS A 33 10.89 -13.32 3.21
N GLY A 34 9.65 -13.83 3.29
CA GLY A 34 8.47 -13.13 2.78
C GLY A 34 8.24 -11.78 3.47
N LYS A 35 8.48 -11.69 4.79
CA LYS A 35 8.40 -10.43 5.53
C LYS A 35 9.45 -9.42 5.05
N ILE A 36 10.70 -9.85 4.87
CA ILE A 36 11.78 -8.98 4.38
C ILE A 36 11.45 -8.48 2.96
N ALA A 37 11.03 -9.38 2.06
CA ALA A 37 10.63 -9.00 0.71
C ALA A 37 9.51 -7.95 0.72
N THR A 38 8.50 -8.12 1.57
CA THR A 38 7.41 -7.15 1.73
C THR A 38 7.91 -5.79 2.17
N HIS A 39 8.84 -5.72 3.12
CA HIS A 39 9.41 -4.45 3.58
C HIS A 39 10.26 -3.78 2.49
N ILE A 40 11.04 -4.55 1.73
CA ILE A 40 11.82 -4.02 0.60
C ILE A 40 10.89 -3.37 -0.42
N VAL A 41 9.79 -4.06 -0.80
CA VAL A 41 8.83 -3.53 -1.76
C VAL A 41 8.16 -2.25 -1.24
N TYR A 42 7.75 -2.19 0.04
CA TYR A 42 7.22 -0.96 0.63
C TYR A 42 8.23 0.20 0.59
N THR A 43 9.49 -0.07 0.94
CA THR A 43 10.55 0.95 0.89
C THR A 43 10.74 1.47 -0.53
N LEU A 44 10.80 0.57 -1.53
CA LEU A 44 10.91 0.95 -2.94
C LEU A 44 9.69 1.73 -3.43
N LEU A 45 8.48 1.35 -3.00
CA LEU A 45 7.24 2.06 -3.31
C LEU A 45 7.28 3.49 -2.77
N ILE A 46 7.68 3.67 -1.51
CA ILE A 46 7.76 4.98 -0.84
C ILE A 46 8.82 5.86 -1.49
N ILE A 47 10.03 5.34 -1.70
CA ILE A 47 11.12 6.11 -2.32
C ILE A 47 10.75 6.51 -3.76
N SER A 48 10.26 5.56 -4.56
CA SER A 48 9.83 5.86 -5.93
C SER A 48 8.66 6.86 -5.96
N GLY A 49 7.73 6.76 -5.01
CA GLY A 49 6.63 7.71 -4.83
C GLY A 49 7.12 9.13 -4.53
N ALA A 50 8.03 9.26 -3.56
CA ALA A 50 8.64 10.54 -3.20
C ALA A 50 9.34 11.19 -4.40
N ILE A 51 10.12 10.41 -5.16
CA ILE A 51 10.79 10.90 -6.39
C ILE A 51 9.75 11.38 -7.42
N THR A 52 8.65 10.65 -7.61
CA THR A 52 7.60 11.05 -8.58
C THR A 52 6.81 12.29 -8.16
N VAL A 53 6.77 12.63 -6.87
CA VAL A 53 6.05 13.80 -6.34
C VAL A 53 6.88 15.08 -6.47
N MET A 54 8.21 15.01 -6.45
CA MET A 54 9.08 16.21 -6.47
C MET A 54 8.75 17.21 -7.61
N PRO A 55 8.54 16.79 -8.87
CA PRO A 55 8.17 17.72 -9.95
C PRO A 55 6.77 18.34 -9.79
N LEU A 56 5.91 17.75 -8.97
CA LEU A 56 4.55 18.23 -8.73
C LEU A 56 4.53 19.37 -7.70
N LEU A 57 5.52 19.43 -6.81
CA LEU A 57 5.61 20.45 -5.77
C LEU A 57 5.86 21.85 -6.34
N SER A 58 6.51 21.94 -7.50
CA SER A 58 6.83 23.21 -8.17
C SER A 58 5.75 23.71 -9.14
N THR A 59 4.70 22.92 -9.40
CA THR A 59 3.72 23.18 -10.48
C THR A 59 2.32 23.53 -9.98
N GLY A 60 2.14 23.82 -8.68
CA GLY A 60 0.82 24.12 -8.11
C GLY A 60 -0.12 22.91 -8.12
N ALA A 61 0.43 21.70 -8.21
CA ALA A 61 -0.35 20.46 -8.23
C ALA A 61 -1.17 20.30 -6.93
N PRO A 62 -2.34 19.64 -6.99
CA PRO A 62 -3.18 19.38 -5.82
C PRO A 62 -2.47 18.53 -4.77
N LEU A 63 -1.82 19.18 -3.80
CA LEU A 63 -1.10 18.50 -2.73
C LEU A 63 -2.03 17.62 -1.89
N GLN A 64 -3.31 18.00 -1.78
CA GLN A 64 -4.35 17.21 -1.11
C GLN A 64 -4.55 15.82 -1.73
N TRP A 65 -4.39 15.68 -3.06
CA TRP A 65 -4.51 14.39 -3.75
C TRP A 65 -3.33 13.47 -3.41
N VAL A 66 -2.13 14.02 -3.30
CA VAL A 66 -0.93 13.29 -2.86
C VAL A 66 -1.06 12.93 -1.38
N ALA A 67 -1.46 13.89 -0.54
CA ALA A 67 -1.63 13.70 0.90
C ALA A 67 -2.65 12.59 1.20
N ALA A 68 -3.79 12.57 0.50
CA ALA A 68 -4.80 11.52 0.65
C ALA A 68 -4.22 10.12 0.37
N LYS A 69 -3.40 9.96 -0.67
CA LYS A 69 -2.71 8.68 -0.97
C LYS A 69 -1.72 8.29 0.11
N ILE A 70 -0.98 9.24 0.66
CA ILE A 70 -0.03 8.99 1.76
C ILE A 70 -0.78 8.52 3.00
N ILE A 71 -1.87 9.20 3.38
CA ILE A 71 -2.70 8.82 4.53
C ILE A 71 -3.27 7.40 4.35
N LEU A 72 -3.80 7.09 3.16
CA LEU A 72 -4.28 5.75 2.85
C LEU A 72 -3.16 4.71 2.87
N LEU A 73 -1.96 5.05 2.39
CA LEU A 73 -0.80 4.14 2.44
C LEU A 73 -0.38 3.85 3.87
N LEU A 74 -0.34 4.86 4.74
CA LEU A 74 -0.08 4.70 6.16
C LEU A 74 -1.13 3.80 6.82
N ALA A 75 -2.41 4.03 6.54
CA ALA A 75 -3.50 3.19 7.02
C ALA A 75 -3.34 1.73 6.54
N ALA A 76 -3.02 1.52 5.27
CA ALA A 76 -2.80 0.19 4.69
C ALA A 76 -1.62 -0.54 5.35
N ILE A 77 -0.49 0.14 5.57
CA ILE A 77 0.70 -0.41 6.22
C ILE A 77 0.38 -0.77 7.68
N SER A 78 -0.18 0.17 8.46
CA SER A 78 -0.51 -0.06 9.87
C SER A 78 -1.49 -1.21 10.05
N ALA A 79 -2.53 -1.26 9.22
CA ALA A 79 -3.52 -2.34 9.24
C ALA A 79 -2.90 -3.68 8.82
N SER A 80 -2.04 -3.72 7.81
CA SER A 80 -1.31 -4.92 7.39
C SER A 80 -0.36 -5.44 8.48
N ILE A 81 0.37 -4.55 9.16
CA ILE A 81 1.25 -4.92 10.29
C ILE A 81 0.43 -5.60 11.38
N LYS A 82 -0.72 -5.03 11.75
CA LYS A 82 -1.60 -5.63 12.77
C LYS A 82 -2.19 -6.95 12.29
N ALA A 83 -2.64 -7.02 11.03
CA ALA A 83 -3.31 -8.18 10.46
C ALA A 83 -2.41 -9.42 10.38
N PHE A 84 -1.15 -9.22 9.98
CA PHE A 84 -0.21 -10.31 9.71
C PHE A 84 0.77 -10.56 10.86
N ARG A 85 0.59 -9.89 12.00
CA ARG A 85 1.37 -10.16 13.21
C ARG A 85 1.16 -11.59 13.67
N ALA A 86 2.23 -12.24 14.13
CA ALA A 86 2.17 -13.62 14.63
C ALA A 86 1.20 -13.79 15.80
N THR A 87 1.04 -12.77 16.63
CA THR A 87 0.17 -12.75 17.81
C THR A 87 -1.22 -12.19 17.53
N ALA A 88 -1.59 -11.93 16.27
CA ALA A 88 -2.90 -11.40 15.93
C ALA A 88 -3.98 -12.48 16.10
N THR A 89 -5.08 -12.14 16.79
CA THR A 89 -6.27 -12.99 16.82
C THR A 89 -6.93 -13.04 15.45
N VAL A 90 -7.75 -14.06 15.18
CA VAL A 90 -8.48 -14.19 13.90
C VAL A 90 -9.32 -12.93 13.61
N ALA A 91 -9.98 -12.37 14.63
CA ALA A 91 -10.75 -11.13 14.50
C ALA A 91 -9.86 -9.93 14.13
N GLN A 92 -8.69 -9.79 14.76
CA GLN A 92 -7.73 -8.73 14.43
C GLN A 92 -7.18 -8.87 13.01
N SER A 93 -6.89 -10.10 12.57
CA SER A 93 -6.45 -10.37 11.21
C SER A 93 -7.52 -10.02 10.18
N LYS A 94 -8.77 -10.44 10.38
CA LYS A 94 -9.89 -10.10 9.49
C LYS A 94 -10.14 -8.60 9.41
N ALA A 95 -10.20 -7.92 10.56
CA ALA A 95 -10.40 -6.48 10.60
C ALA A 95 -9.26 -5.71 9.92
N GLY A 96 -8.01 -6.09 10.20
CA GLY A 96 -6.84 -5.44 9.60
C GLY A 96 -6.75 -5.67 8.09
N ILE A 97 -7.05 -6.88 7.60
CA ILE A 97 -7.14 -7.16 6.14
C ILE A 97 -8.23 -6.29 5.51
N PHE A 98 -9.41 -6.20 6.12
CA PHE A 98 -10.50 -5.41 5.60
C PHE A 98 -10.14 -3.90 5.50
N ILE A 99 -9.57 -3.34 6.57
CA ILE A 99 -9.13 -1.93 6.59
C ILE A 99 -8.06 -1.68 5.52
N ALA A 100 -7.06 -2.55 5.41
CA ALA A 100 -6.01 -2.43 4.41
C ALA A 100 -6.56 -2.54 2.98
N LEU A 101 -7.51 -3.46 2.74
CA LEU A 101 -8.17 -3.62 1.44
C LEU A 101 -8.89 -2.34 1.01
N VAL A 102 -9.69 -1.75 1.91
CA VAL A 102 -10.39 -0.49 1.64
C VAL A 102 -9.40 0.63 1.33
N ALA A 103 -8.29 0.70 2.08
CA ALA A 103 -7.24 1.69 1.83
C ALA A 103 -6.58 1.51 0.45
N TYR A 104 -6.26 0.28 0.05
CA TYR A 104 -5.70 0.01 -1.28
C TYR A 104 -6.69 0.35 -2.41
N ILE A 105 -7.97 0.01 -2.26
CA ILE A 105 -9.01 0.41 -3.21
C ILE A 105 -9.02 1.94 -3.34
N GLY A 106 -9.02 2.67 -2.21
CA GLY A 106 -8.96 4.13 -2.22
C GLY A 106 -7.73 4.68 -2.95
N ILE A 107 -6.54 4.10 -2.74
CA ILE A 107 -5.31 4.50 -3.45
C ILE A 107 -5.46 4.30 -4.95
N VAL A 108 -5.98 3.14 -5.37
CA VAL A 108 -6.20 2.82 -6.79
C VAL A 108 -7.24 3.77 -7.40
N THR A 109 -8.36 4.03 -6.72
CA THR A 109 -9.36 5.00 -7.17
C THR A 109 -8.73 6.38 -7.35
N LEU A 110 -7.96 6.87 -6.38
CA LEU A 110 -7.24 8.15 -6.51
C LEU A 110 -6.15 8.12 -7.59
N ALA A 111 -5.64 6.95 -7.98
CA ALA A 111 -4.72 6.84 -9.10
C ALA A 111 -5.42 7.10 -10.46
N PHE A 112 -6.67 6.67 -10.60
CA PHE A 112 -7.49 6.92 -11.80
C PHE A 112 -8.18 8.28 -11.80
N VAL A 113 -8.70 8.71 -10.64
CA VAL A 113 -9.31 10.05 -10.45
C VAL A 113 -8.21 11.08 -10.22
N LYS A 114 -7.40 11.31 -11.26
CA LYS A 114 -6.37 12.36 -11.26
C LYS A 114 -7.05 13.73 -11.44
N PRO A 115 -6.69 14.75 -10.66
CA PRO A 115 -7.19 16.11 -10.85
C PRO A 115 -6.98 16.64 -12.28
N SER A 116 -7.94 17.42 -12.78
CA SER A 116 -7.97 17.94 -14.15
C SER A 116 -6.84 18.93 -14.46
N ASN A 117 -6.34 19.63 -13.46
CA ASN A 117 -5.23 20.58 -13.53
C ASN A 117 -3.83 19.92 -13.60
N PHE A 118 -3.77 18.63 -13.91
CA PHE A 118 -2.53 17.94 -14.27
C PHE A 118 -2.33 17.81 -15.80
N PHE A 119 -3.05 18.62 -16.58
CA PHE A 119 -2.92 18.82 -18.03
C PHE A 119 -2.86 20.31 -18.34
#